data_AF-A0A9D5RXY2-F1
#
_entry.id   AF-A0A9D5RXY2-F1
#
_cell.length_a   1.000
_cell.length_b   1.000
_cell.length_c   1.000
_cell.angle_alpha   90.00
_cell.angle_beta   90.00
_cell.angle_gamma   90.00
#
_symmetry.space_group_name_H-M   'P 1'
#
loop_
_entity.id
_entity.type
_entity.pdbx_description
1 polymer ?
#
loop_
_entity_poly.entity_id
_entity_poly.type
_entity_poly.pdbx_seq_one_letter_code
_entity_poly.pdbx_strand_id
1 'polypeptide(L)'
;MKKKGFTLIELLAVIVILAIIALIAVPVIMNIITSVRKSAFEDTAYGLISAGEMYYAQELLENGMTSDVEFTIEDGEFVGTNKLEVKGALPSSGSIKVTRDGKVAIAISNGAMCITKGYDDSKIDSESDIDNCELPVGELQPGTLAYLARKTTFSENVVNACATDGTTCAVGTKFAIEVAPNVVKNFYVISDVDNTVTMLMDRNVDETKVAWISETDYGCGVAGSECSTNEKGPITALSYLESQTNGWTNIPAKTYTLTDNIYGTMERANVRARMLTETEANAIISNNWSYENLDAGISLFGYWTSSAHEEYSSSAWWVGSDGNVDYTDSVWRDIGYGVRPVIEISK
;
A
#
# COMPACT_ATOMS: atom_id res chain seq x y z
N MET A 1 -17.68 -43.09 70.67
CA MET A 1 -17.27 -41.70 70.36
C MET A 1 -18.41 -41.01 69.63
N LYS A 2 -19.06 -40.03 70.26
CA LYS A 2 -20.15 -39.28 69.62
C LYS A 2 -19.56 -38.25 68.67
N LYS A 3 -19.71 -38.46 67.37
CA LYS A 3 -19.39 -37.45 66.36
C LYS A 3 -20.50 -36.39 66.41
N LYS A 4 -20.17 -35.17 66.86
CA LYS A 4 -21.08 -34.02 66.74
C LYS A 4 -21.14 -33.64 65.26
N GLY A 5 -22.31 -33.73 64.66
CA GLY A 5 -22.57 -33.21 63.32
C GLY A 5 -22.81 -31.71 63.36
N PHE A 6 -22.44 -31.00 62.29
CA PHE A 6 -22.72 -29.57 62.12
C PHE A 6 -24.22 -29.31 62.03
N THR A 7 -24.69 -28.23 62.65
CA THR A 7 -26.09 -27.79 62.54
C THR A 7 -26.29 -26.95 61.28
N LEU A 8 -27.49 -26.98 60.70
CA LEU A 8 -27.79 -26.23 59.46
C LEU A 8 -27.63 -24.71 59.63
N ILE A 9 -27.87 -24.17 60.83
CA ILE A 9 -27.74 -22.74 61.10
C ILE A 9 -26.28 -22.28 61.12
N GLU A 10 -25.37 -23.10 61.65
CA GLU A 10 -23.93 -22.81 61.65
C GLU A 10 -23.38 -22.84 60.22
N LEU A 11 -23.81 -23.82 59.42
CA LEU A 11 -23.44 -23.90 58.01
C LEU A 11 -23.97 -22.70 57.22
N LEU A 12 -25.21 -22.29 57.49
CA LEU A 12 -25.84 -21.14 56.84
C LEU A 12 -25.10 -19.83 57.15
N ALA A 13 -24.75 -19.59 58.42
CA ALA A 13 -24.02 -18.38 58.82
C ALA A 13 -22.67 -18.26 58.12
N VAL A 14 -21.93 -19.37 57.99
CA VAL A 14 -20.64 -19.41 57.28
C VAL A 14 -20.82 -19.10 55.79
N ILE A 15 -21.83 -19.69 55.14
CA ILE A 15 -22.10 -19.42 53.71
C ILE A 15 -22.45 -17.95 53.49
N VAL A 16 -23.24 -17.33 54.38
CA VAL A 16 -23.59 -15.90 54.29
C VAL A 16 -22.34 -15.02 54.40
N ILE A 17 -21.44 -15.29 55.36
CA ILE A 17 -20.20 -14.52 55.51
C ILE A 17 -19.30 -14.70 54.28
N LEU A 18 -19.14 -15.93 53.79
CA LEU A 18 -18.35 -16.21 52.58
C LEU A 18 -18.95 -15.54 51.34
N ALA A 19 -20.27 -15.48 51.23
CA ALA A 19 -20.95 -14.79 50.13
C ALA A 19 -20.67 -13.27 50.16
N ILE A 20 -20.67 -12.63 51.33
CA ILE A 20 -20.36 -11.19 51.47
C ILE A 20 -18.88 -10.93 51.11
N ILE A 21 -17.96 -11.76 51.60
CA ILE A 21 -16.53 -11.62 51.28
C ILE A 21 -16.30 -11.81 49.77
N ALA A 22 -16.91 -12.84 49.17
CA ALA A 22 -16.81 -13.10 47.74
C ALA A 22 -17.37 -11.94 46.90
N LEU A 23 -18.51 -11.36 47.32
CA LEU A 23 -19.13 -10.22 46.63
C LEU A 23 -18.19 -9.02 46.50
N ILE A 24 -17.40 -8.72 47.55
CA ILE A 24 -16.43 -7.61 47.55
C ILE A 24 -15.13 -8.02 46.85
N ALA A 25 -14.66 -9.25 47.06
CA ALA A 25 -13.36 -9.70 46.57
C ALA A 25 -13.33 -9.92 45.03
N VAL A 26 -14.40 -10.44 44.44
CA VAL A 26 -14.46 -10.75 43.00
C VAL A 26 -14.16 -9.53 42.11
N PRO A 27 -14.82 -8.37 42.22
CA PRO A 27 -14.51 -7.22 41.37
C PRO A 27 -13.07 -6.70 41.57
N VAL A 28 -12.54 -6.76 42.80
CA VAL A 28 -11.17 -6.33 43.10
C VAL A 28 -10.14 -7.25 42.44
N ILE A 29 -10.32 -8.57 42.54
CA ILE A 29 -9.43 -9.56 41.92
C ILE A 29 -9.46 -9.42 40.39
N MET A 30 -10.63 -9.18 39.79
CA MET A 30 -10.75 -8.96 38.35
C MET A 30 -9.98 -7.71 37.89
N ASN A 31 -10.02 -6.62 38.65
CA ASN A 31 -9.24 -5.41 38.36
C ASN A 31 -7.73 -5.64 38.50
N ILE A 32 -7.29 -6.43 39.48
CA ILE A 32 -5.88 -6.78 39.64
C ILE A 32 -5.40 -7.64 38.46
N ILE A 33 -6.18 -8.66 38.06
CA ILE A 33 -5.82 -9.55 36.96
C ILE A 33 -5.69 -8.76 35.64
N THR A 34 -6.62 -7.84 35.37
CA THR A 34 -6.56 -7.00 34.16
C THR A 34 -5.32 -6.09 34.17
N SER A 35 -5.00 -5.48 35.31
CA SER A 35 -3.76 -4.69 35.47
C SER A 35 -2.50 -5.53 35.25
N VAL A 36 -2.42 -6.74 35.82
CA VAL A 36 -1.26 -7.63 35.66
C VAL A 36 -1.11 -8.08 34.20
N ARG A 37 -2.21 -8.41 33.53
CA ARG A 37 -2.21 -8.77 32.10
C ARG A 37 -1.76 -7.60 31.24
N LYS A 38 -2.20 -6.39 31.55
CA LYS A 38 -1.77 -5.17 30.86
C LYS A 38 -0.26 -4.96 31.01
N SER A 39 0.27 -4.95 32.24
CA SER A 39 1.71 -4.77 32.47
C SER A 39 2.56 -5.87 31.83
N ALA A 40 2.12 -7.14 31.87
CA ALA A 40 2.83 -8.21 31.20
C ALA A 40 2.90 -8.03 29.67
N PHE A 41 1.86 -7.44 29.06
CA PHE A 41 1.86 -7.15 27.64
C PHE A 41 2.72 -5.93 27.28
N GLU A 42 2.76 -4.93 28.16
CA GLU A 42 3.72 -3.82 28.07
C GLU A 42 5.16 -4.31 28.11
N ASP A 43 5.49 -5.27 28.98
CA ASP A 43 6.81 -5.91 29.03
C ASP A 43 7.15 -6.63 27.72
N THR A 44 6.19 -7.33 27.11
CA THR A 44 6.35 -7.94 25.78
C THR A 44 6.68 -6.88 24.72
N ALA A 45 6.00 -5.74 24.76
CA ALA A 45 6.24 -4.62 23.84
C ALA A 45 7.67 -4.08 23.95
N TYR A 46 8.15 -3.83 25.17
CA TYR A 46 9.54 -3.42 25.41
C TYR A 46 10.56 -4.48 24.97
N GLY A 47 10.24 -5.76 25.17
CA GLY A 47 11.06 -6.87 24.67
C GLY A 47 11.21 -6.87 23.15
N LEU A 48 10.12 -6.61 22.42
CA LEU A 48 10.13 -6.50 20.96
C LEU A 48 10.89 -5.27 20.45
N ILE A 49 10.74 -4.11 21.12
CA ILE A 49 11.52 -2.90 20.82
C ILE A 49 13.02 -3.19 20.96
N SER A 50 13.41 -3.79 22.09
CA SER A 50 14.81 -4.13 22.36
C SER A 50 15.38 -5.12 21.34
N ALA A 51 14.56 -6.07 20.88
CA ALA A 51 14.96 -7.01 19.83
C ALA A 51 15.17 -6.31 18.48
N GLY A 52 14.32 -5.33 18.13
CA GLY A 52 14.50 -4.50 16.94
C GLY A 52 15.77 -3.65 17.00
N GLU A 53 16.08 -3.06 18.15
CA GLU A 53 17.33 -2.31 18.36
C GLU A 53 18.57 -3.22 18.25
N MET A 54 18.48 -4.45 18.76
CA MET A 54 19.56 -5.43 18.65
C MET A 54 19.76 -5.89 17.19
N TYR A 55 18.67 -6.09 16.45
CA TYR A 55 18.73 -6.40 15.02
C TYR A 55 19.43 -5.28 14.24
N TYR A 56 19.07 -4.01 14.50
CA TYR A 56 19.75 -2.85 13.91
C TYR A 56 21.26 -2.91 14.15
N ALA A 57 21.67 -3.10 15.41
CA ALA A 57 23.08 -3.14 15.78
C ALA A 57 23.85 -4.27 15.08
N GLN A 58 23.23 -5.44 14.91
CA GLN A 58 23.82 -6.57 14.21
C GLN A 58 23.96 -6.29 12.70
N GLU A 59 22.88 -5.85 12.06
CA GLU A 59 22.84 -5.59 10.62
C GLU A 59 23.80 -4.46 10.23
N LEU A 60 23.92 -3.42 11.07
CA LEU A 60 24.88 -2.33 10.87
C LEU A 60 26.33 -2.83 10.88
N LEU A 61 26.67 -3.80 11.73
CA LEU A 61 28.02 -4.36 11.84
C LEU A 61 28.35 -5.34 10.70
N GLU A 62 27.37 -6.14 10.27
CA GLU A 62 27.59 -7.20 9.29
C GLU A 62 27.51 -6.70 7.84
N ASN A 63 26.48 -5.93 7.51
CA ASN A 63 26.15 -5.56 6.13
C ASN A 63 26.07 -4.04 5.90
N GLY A 64 26.01 -3.25 6.96
CA GLY A 64 25.80 -1.80 6.90
C GLY A 64 24.39 -1.48 6.44
N MET A 65 23.44 -1.45 7.40
CA MET A 65 22.01 -1.33 7.11
C MET A 65 21.67 -0.23 6.09
N THR A 66 21.18 -0.63 4.92
CA THR A 66 20.90 0.27 3.78
C THR A 66 19.44 0.66 3.63
N SER A 67 18.53 -0.06 4.29
CA SER A 67 17.08 0.11 4.17
C SER A 67 16.36 -0.22 5.48
N ASP A 68 15.17 0.33 5.64
CA ASP A 68 14.28 -0.05 6.74
C ASP A 68 13.81 -1.51 6.58
N VAL A 69 13.52 -2.15 7.71
CA VAL A 69 13.04 -3.53 7.77
C VAL A 69 11.79 -3.58 8.63
N GLU A 70 10.77 -4.30 8.14
CA GLU A 70 9.55 -4.58 8.88
C GLU A 70 9.46 -6.07 9.22
N PHE A 71 9.00 -6.34 10.44
CA PHE A 71 8.70 -7.65 10.97
C PHE A 71 7.22 -7.71 11.30
N THR A 72 6.52 -8.68 10.71
CA THR A 72 5.09 -8.85 10.89
C THR A 72 4.82 -10.11 11.71
N ILE A 73 3.91 -10.01 12.66
CA ILE A 73 3.42 -11.12 13.47
C ILE A 73 1.96 -11.37 13.08
N GLU A 74 1.65 -12.60 12.74
CA GLU A 74 0.28 -13.09 12.53
C GLU A 74 0.11 -14.42 13.25
N ASP A 75 -1.05 -14.61 13.88
CA ASP A 75 -1.41 -15.80 14.66
C ASP A 75 -0.34 -16.24 15.69
N GLY A 76 0.40 -15.28 16.26
CA GLY A 76 1.45 -15.57 17.25
C GLY A 76 2.79 -16.01 16.67
N GLU A 77 3.00 -15.90 15.35
CA GLU A 77 4.24 -16.24 14.68
C GLU A 77 4.73 -15.10 13.77
N PHE A 78 6.05 -15.01 13.56
CA PHE A 78 6.59 -14.09 12.55
C PHE A 78 6.26 -14.61 11.15
N VAL A 79 5.75 -13.74 10.29
CA VAL A 79 5.45 -14.03 8.89
C VAL A 79 6.53 -13.42 8.00
N GLY A 80 6.95 -14.17 6.97
CA GLY A 80 7.98 -13.74 6.03
C GLY A 80 9.37 -14.30 6.36
N THR A 81 10.40 -13.74 5.72
CA THR A 81 11.78 -14.22 5.84
C THR A 81 12.53 -13.60 7.02
N ASN A 82 12.06 -12.47 7.54
CA ASN A 82 12.71 -11.71 8.59
C ASN A 82 12.08 -12.05 9.94
N LYS A 83 12.90 -12.36 10.94
CA LYS A 83 12.45 -12.68 12.30
C LYS A 83 13.36 -12.03 13.31
N LEU A 84 12.77 -11.57 14.42
CA LEU A 84 13.52 -11.09 15.57
C LEU A 84 13.75 -12.23 16.55
N GLU A 85 14.94 -12.26 17.15
CA GLU A 85 15.23 -13.17 18.25
C GLU A 85 14.62 -12.63 19.55
N VAL A 86 13.44 -13.13 19.90
CA VAL A 86 12.68 -12.67 21.07
C VAL A 86 12.50 -13.83 22.05
N LYS A 87 12.59 -13.53 23.35
CA LYS A 87 12.28 -14.49 24.42
C LYS A 87 10.83 -14.30 24.87
N GLY A 88 10.04 -15.36 24.86
CA GLY A 88 8.67 -15.36 25.35
C GLY A 88 7.64 -15.65 24.26
N ALA A 89 6.36 -15.54 24.61
CA ALA A 89 5.27 -15.68 23.66
C ALA A 89 5.12 -14.39 22.84
N LEU A 90 4.93 -14.53 21.54
CA LEU A 90 4.65 -13.41 20.66
C LEU A 90 3.20 -12.93 20.84
N PRO A 91 2.91 -11.64 20.57
CA PRO A 91 1.55 -11.14 20.44
C PRO A 91 0.79 -11.90 19.35
N SER A 92 -0.54 -11.88 19.40
CA SER A 92 -1.38 -12.54 18.38
C SER A 92 -1.18 -11.92 17.01
N SER A 93 -0.99 -10.60 16.93
CA SER A 93 -0.61 -9.91 15.70
C SER A 93 0.19 -8.64 15.99
N GLY A 94 0.87 -8.12 14.98
CA GLY A 94 1.50 -6.81 15.06
C GLY A 94 2.59 -6.56 14.04
N SER A 95 3.04 -5.32 13.94
CA SER A 95 4.16 -4.89 13.12
C SER A 95 5.23 -4.24 13.97
N ILE A 96 6.49 -4.55 13.68
CA ILE A 96 7.68 -3.92 14.24
C ILE A 96 8.49 -3.39 13.06
N LYS A 97 8.78 -2.10 13.04
CA LYS A 97 9.61 -1.50 11.99
C LYS A 97 10.88 -0.91 12.59
N VAL A 98 12.00 -1.32 12.01
CA VAL A 98 13.35 -0.86 12.34
C VAL A 98 13.88 -0.07 11.16
N THR A 99 14.21 1.18 11.41
CA THR A 99 14.70 2.09 10.36
C THR A 99 16.21 2.01 10.21
N ARG A 100 16.73 2.44 9.05
CA ARG A 100 18.18 2.51 8.78
C ARG A 100 18.96 3.45 9.71
N ASP A 101 18.29 4.38 10.39
CA ASP A 101 18.87 5.25 11.42
C ASP A 101 18.72 4.67 12.85
N GLY A 102 18.20 3.44 12.97
CA GLY A 102 18.13 2.70 14.23
C GLY A 102 16.94 3.03 15.12
N LYS A 103 15.94 3.76 14.61
CA LYS A 103 14.67 3.98 15.33
C LYS A 103 13.74 2.78 15.17
N VAL A 104 13.03 2.46 16.25
CA VAL A 104 12.09 1.34 16.31
C VAL A 104 10.69 1.82 16.66
N ALA A 105 9.73 1.47 15.79
CA ALA A 105 8.29 1.66 16.02
C ALA A 105 7.59 0.30 16.08
N ILE A 106 6.58 0.18 16.94
CA ILE A 106 5.81 -1.05 17.13
C ILE A 106 4.30 -0.79 17.22
N ALA A 107 3.50 -1.73 16.72
CA ALA A 107 2.07 -1.84 16.99
C ALA A 107 1.74 -3.31 17.15
N ILE A 108 1.33 -3.73 18.35
CA ILE A 108 1.10 -5.13 18.69
C ILE A 108 -0.24 -5.33 19.39
N SER A 109 -0.91 -6.44 19.05
CA SER A 109 -2.20 -6.84 19.61
C SER A 109 -2.19 -8.27 20.10
N ASN A 110 -2.86 -8.53 21.21
CA ASN A 110 -3.16 -9.88 21.69
C ASN A 110 -4.66 -10.22 21.57
N GLY A 111 -5.40 -9.46 20.76
CA GLY A 111 -6.85 -9.59 20.59
C GLY A 111 -7.69 -9.07 21.77
N ALA A 112 -7.07 -8.60 22.85
CA ALA A 112 -7.76 -7.97 23.99
C ALA A 112 -7.29 -6.52 24.24
N MET A 113 -6.09 -6.16 23.80
CA MET A 113 -5.49 -4.84 23.97
C MET A 113 -4.47 -4.58 22.86
N CYS A 114 -4.23 -3.30 22.59
CA CYS A 114 -3.24 -2.84 21.64
C CYS A 114 -2.15 -2.03 22.36
N ILE A 115 -0.90 -2.19 21.92
CA ILE A 115 0.21 -1.34 22.33
C ILE A 115 0.90 -0.78 21.10
N THR A 116 1.12 0.53 21.10
CA THR A 116 1.75 1.25 20.01
C THR A 116 2.92 2.09 20.50
N LYS A 117 3.90 2.34 19.63
CA LYS A 117 5.00 3.28 19.86
C LYS A 117 5.52 3.75 18.51
N GLY A 118 5.50 5.06 18.28
CA GLY A 118 6.10 5.69 17.11
C GLY A 118 7.61 5.83 17.22
N TYR A 119 8.25 6.28 16.15
CA TYR A 119 9.70 6.44 16.10
C TYR A 119 10.23 7.49 17.09
N ASP A 120 9.47 8.58 17.25
CA ASP A 120 9.88 9.72 18.08
C ASP A 120 9.20 9.70 19.47
N ASP A 121 8.40 8.67 19.74
CA ASP A 121 7.73 8.51 21.02
C ASP A 121 8.70 8.00 22.09
N SER A 122 8.74 8.74 23.20
CA SER A 122 9.58 8.39 24.34
C SER A 122 9.07 7.18 25.15
N LYS A 123 7.81 6.76 24.94
CA LYS A 123 7.14 5.69 25.69
C LYS A 123 6.12 4.97 24.80
N ILE A 124 5.77 3.75 25.18
CA ILE A 124 4.64 3.03 24.57
C ILE A 124 3.32 3.67 24.99
N ASP A 125 2.35 3.68 24.08
CA ASP A 125 0.94 3.94 24.36
C ASP A 125 0.18 2.62 24.45
N SER A 126 -0.72 2.53 25.42
CA SER A 126 -1.40 1.29 25.81
C SER A 126 -2.90 1.47 25.74
N GLU A 127 -3.45 1.28 24.54
CA GLU A 127 -4.87 1.44 24.26
C GLU A 127 -5.66 0.14 24.47
N SER A 128 -6.86 0.29 25.03
CA SER A 128 -7.84 -0.81 25.13
C SER A 128 -8.65 -1.00 23.84
N ASP A 129 -8.48 -0.12 22.86
CA ASP A 129 -9.18 -0.16 21.58
C ASP A 129 -8.38 -1.01 20.58
N ILE A 130 -8.96 -2.15 20.18
CA ILE A 130 -8.34 -3.11 19.23
C ILE A 130 -8.52 -2.63 17.79
N ASP A 131 -9.48 -1.73 17.53
CA ASP A 131 -9.87 -1.38 16.18
C ASP A 131 -8.85 -0.45 15.48
N ASN A 132 -8.02 0.26 16.25
CA ASN A 132 -6.97 1.15 15.75
C ASN A 132 -5.56 0.67 16.10
N CYS A 133 -5.34 -0.65 16.14
CA CYS A 133 -4.04 -1.20 16.51
C CYS A 133 -3.01 -1.14 15.37
N GLU A 134 -2.55 0.07 15.10
CA GLU A 134 -1.74 0.42 13.95
C GLU A 134 -0.52 1.24 14.39
N LEU A 135 0.57 1.20 13.61
CA LEU A 135 1.78 1.96 13.93
C LEU A 135 1.45 3.46 13.96
N PRO A 136 1.67 4.18 15.08
CA PRO A 136 1.46 5.60 15.16
C PRO A 136 2.70 6.24 14.54
N VAL A 137 2.75 6.23 13.21
CA VAL A 137 3.78 6.94 12.48
C VAL A 137 3.41 8.42 12.58
N GLY A 138 4.03 9.13 13.52
CA GLY A 138 3.91 10.58 13.62
C GLY A 138 4.20 11.21 12.27
N GLU A 139 3.40 12.21 11.88
CA GLU A 139 3.52 12.94 10.63
C GLU A 139 4.97 13.39 10.40
N LEU A 140 5.68 12.65 9.55
CA LEU A 140 6.87 13.17 8.91
C LEU A 140 6.40 14.19 7.87
N GLN A 141 6.83 15.44 8.06
CA GLN A 141 6.73 16.48 7.04
C GLN A 141 7.26 15.97 5.68
N PRO A 142 6.72 16.53 4.59
CA PRO A 142 6.16 15.81 3.44
C PRO A 142 7.15 14.80 2.84
N GLY A 143 6.84 13.53 3.07
CA GLY A 143 7.50 12.34 2.56
C GLY A 143 7.01 11.14 3.35
N THR A 144 6.54 10.10 2.67
CA THR A 144 5.97 8.83 3.17
C THR A 144 4.44 8.78 3.28
N LEU A 145 3.74 8.69 2.14
CA LEU A 145 2.36 8.20 2.09
C LEU A 145 2.36 6.67 1.98
N ALA A 146 2.30 5.97 3.12
CA ALA A 146 2.05 4.54 3.14
C ALA A 146 1.44 4.07 4.46
N TYR A 147 0.30 4.62 4.89
CA TYR A 147 -0.53 3.96 5.89
C TYR A 147 -1.98 4.52 5.96
N LEU A 148 -2.80 4.18 4.97
CA LEU A 148 -4.28 4.20 5.08
C LEU A 148 -4.85 2.91 4.47
N ALA A 149 -4.35 1.78 4.97
CA ALA A 149 -4.98 0.47 4.83
C ALA A 149 -4.71 -0.23 6.17
N ARG A 150 -5.68 -0.45 7.07
CA ARG A 150 -6.87 -1.27 6.83
C ARG A 150 -7.86 -1.17 8.01
N LYS A 151 -9.14 -0.89 7.73
CA LYS A 151 -10.33 -1.60 8.26
C LYS A 151 -11.60 -0.84 7.90
N THR A 152 -12.06 -1.03 6.67
CA THR A 152 -13.48 -1.28 6.47
C THR A 152 -13.59 -2.70 5.97
N THR A 153 -14.49 -3.46 6.58
CA THR A 153 -15.03 -4.67 5.98
C THR A 153 -15.52 -4.27 4.59
N PHE A 154 -14.71 -4.56 3.57
CA PHE A 154 -15.06 -4.24 2.20
C PHE A 154 -16.16 -5.20 1.80
N SER A 155 -17.40 -4.72 1.84
CA SER A 155 -18.40 -5.30 0.97
C SER A 155 -17.91 -5.10 -0.46
N GLU A 156 -17.90 -6.19 -1.21
CA GLU A 156 -17.80 -6.23 -2.66
C GLU A 156 -18.37 -4.95 -3.31
N ASN A 157 -17.59 -4.32 -4.21
CA ASN A 157 -18.00 -3.21 -5.10
C ASN A 157 -18.04 -1.75 -4.59
N VAL A 158 -17.09 -1.26 -3.78
CA VAL A 158 -17.07 0.19 -3.46
C VAL A 158 -15.72 0.84 -3.80
N VAL A 159 -15.65 1.42 -4.99
CA VAL A 159 -14.75 2.56 -5.26
C VAL A 159 -14.99 3.58 -4.14
N ASN A 160 -13.95 4.09 -3.48
CA ASN A 160 -14.08 5.06 -2.37
C ASN A 160 -15.13 6.14 -2.67
N ALA A 161 -15.89 6.58 -1.66
CA ALA A 161 -17.15 7.31 -1.83
C ALA A 161 -17.04 8.51 -2.79
N CYS A 162 -15.92 9.25 -2.79
CA CYS A 162 -15.75 10.43 -3.64
C CYS A 162 -15.82 10.17 -5.16
N ALA A 163 -15.55 8.94 -5.60
CA ALA A 163 -15.69 8.57 -7.00
C ALA A 163 -17.12 8.15 -7.40
N THR A 164 -18.07 8.17 -6.45
CA THR A 164 -19.46 7.69 -6.65
C THR A 164 -20.54 8.56 -6.00
N ASP A 165 -20.18 9.48 -5.08
CA ASP A 165 -21.12 10.30 -4.31
C ASP A 165 -21.14 11.78 -4.74
N GLY A 166 -20.38 12.13 -5.78
CA GLY A 166 -20.27 13.50 -6.31
C GLY A 166 -19.33 14.42 -5.52
N THR A 167 -18.69 13.96 -4.45
CA THR A 167 -17.69 14.76 -3.70
C THR A 167 -16.35 14.81 -4.41
N THR A 168 -15.58 15.88 -4.23
CA THR A 168 -14.27 16.03 -4.88
C THR A 168 -13.26 15.03 -4.30
N CYS A 169 -12.64 14.22 -5.16
CA CYS A 169 -11.53 13.36 -4.80
C CYS A 169 -10.23 14.15 -4.75
N ALA A 170 -9.53 14.10 -3.61
CA ALA A 170 -8.21 14.71 -3.50
C ALA A 170 -7.20 13.98 -4.40
N VAL A 171 -6.38 14.73 -5.12
CA VAL A 171 -5.23 14.19 -5.88
C VAL A 171 -4.31 13.43 -4.93
N GLY A 172 -3.81 12.27 -5.37
CA GLY A 172 -3.00 11.35 -4.57
C GLY A 172 -3.81 10.38 -3.70
N THR A 173 -5.14 10.49 -3.65
CA THR A 173 -5.98 9.51 -2.93
C THR A 173 -5.84 8.14 -3.56
N LYS A 174 -5.54 7.12 -2.75
CA LYS A 174 -5.39 5.72 -3.16
C LYS A 174 -6.74 5.00 -3.21
N PHE A 175 -6.92 4.18 -4.24
CA PHE A 175 -8.08 3.32 -4.47
C PHE A 175 -7.62 1.90 -4.72
N ALA A 176 -8.16 0.93 -3.97
CA ALA A 176 -8.07 -0.48 -4.32
C ALA A 176 -9.31 -0.83 -5.13
N ILE A 177 -9.13 -1.15 -6.41
CA ILE A 177 -10.23 -1.45 -7.33
C ILE A 177 -10.10 -2.92 -7.74
N GLU A 178 -11.16 -3.69 -7.48
CA GLU A 178 -11.33 -5.01 -8.07
C GLU A 178 -11.66 -4.84 -9.54
N VAL A 179 -10.65 -4.89 -10.42
CA VAL A 179 -10.81 -4.65 -11.86
C VAL A 179 -11.48 -5.83 -12.57
N ALA A 180 -11.35 -7.04 -12.04
CA ALA A 180 -11.96 -8.27 -12.50
C ALA A 180 -12.16 -9.21 -11.28
N PRO A 181 -12.95 -10.30 -11.38
CA PRO A 181 -13.22 -11.17 -10.23
C PRO A 181 -11.95 -11.65 -9.53
N ASN A 182 -11.79 -11.29 -8.26
CA ASN A 182 -10.61 -11.57 -7.42
C ASN A 182 -9.30 -10.93 -7.89
N VAL A 183 -9.36 -9.91 -8.75
CA VAL A 183 -8.18 -9.17 -9.25
C VAL A 183 -8.27 -7.73 -8.76
N VAL A 184 -7.57 -7.44 -7.67
CA VAL A 184 -7.48 -6.09 -7.10
C VAL A 184 -6.23 -5.39 -7.60
N LYS A 185 -6.39 -4.14 -8.06
CA LYS A 185 -5.32 -3.24 -8.49
C LYS A 185 -5.41 -1.92 -7.75
N ASN A 186 -4.27 -1.30 -7.47
CA ASN A 186 -4.24 -0.01 -6.79
C ASN A 186 -4.12 1.12 -7.80
N PHE A 187 -4.88 2.18 -7.58
CA PHE A 187 -4.87 3.39 -8.39
C PHE A 187 -4.77 4.62 -7.50
N TYR A 188 -4.28 5.72 -8.05
CA TYR A 188 -4.20 7.00 -7.39
C TYR A 188 -4.88 8.07 -8.24
N VAL A 189 -5.65 8.94 -7.61
CA VAL A 189 -6.32 10.05 -8.29
C VAL A 189 -5.27 11.04 -8.79
N ILE A 190 -5.30 11.35 -10.07
CA ILE A 190 -4.44 12.36 -10.69
C ILE A 190 -5.20 13.62 -11.08
N SER A 191 -6.51 13.50 -11.34
CA SER A 191 -7.40 14.64 -11.53
C SER A 191 -8.84 14.27 -11.22
N ASP A 192 -9.62 15.26 -10.80
CA ASP A 192 -11.07 15.17 -10.66
C ASP A 192 -11.69 16.42 -11.27
N VAL A 193 -12.16 16.29 -12.50
CA VAL A 193 -12.63 17.40 -13.33
C VAL A 193 -13.88 16.95 -14.07
N ASP A 194 -14.87 17.83 -14.20
CA ASP A 194 -16.08 17.61 -15.00
C ASP A 194 -16.78 16.25 -14.72
N ASN A 195 -16.91 15.92 -13.43
CA ASN A 195 -17.56 14.69 -12.96
C ASN A 195 -16.84 13.40 -13.39
N THR A 196 -15.57 13.50 -13.76
CA THR A 196 -14.71 12.38 -14.15
C THR A 196 -13.47 12.38 -13.27
N VAL A 197 -13.26 11.25 -12.57
CA VAL A 197 -12.08 11.01 -11.76
C VAL A 197 -11.08 10.22 -12.60
N THR A 198 -9.95 10.82 -12.91
CA THR A 198 -8.84 10.19 -13.62
C THR A 198 -7.87 9.62 -12.59
N MET A 199 -7.48 8.36 -12.78
CA MET A 199 -6.61 7.66 -11.85
C MET A 199 -5.49 6.93 -12.59
N LEU A 200 -4.28 6.97 -12.02
CA LEU A 200 -3.09 6.27 -12.50
C LEU A 200 -2.85 5.02 -11.64
N MET A 201 -2.57 3.89 -12.27
CA MET A 201 -2.23 2.65 -11.54
C MET A 201 -0.89 2.79 -10.82
N ASP A 202 -0.73 2.16 -9.65
CA ASP A 202 0.49 2.21 -8.83
C ASP A 202 1.73 1.59 -9.50
N ARG A 203 1.51 0.81 -10.57
CA ARG A 203 2.52 0.05 -11.29
C ARG A 203 2.20 -0.09 -12.78
N ASN A 204 3.16 -0.58 -13.55
CA ASN A 204 2.90 -0.96 -14.94
C ASN A 204 1.91 -2.14 -15.00
N VAL A 205 1.23 -2.29 -16.13
CA VAL A 205 0.17 -3.32 -16.25
C VAL A 205 0.69 -4.73 -15.92
N ASP A 206 1.96 -4.98 -16.26
CA ASP A 206 2.77 -6.12 -15.83
C ASP A 206 4.28 -5.77 -15.94
N GLU A 207 5.14 -6.80 -15.94
CA GLU A 207 6.60 -6.67 -16.06
C GLU A 207 7.10 -6.65 -17.51
N THR A 208 6.20 -6.70 -18.49
CA THR A 208 6.57 -6.77 -19.91
C THR A 208 7.07 -5.41 -20.38
N LYS A 209 8.20 -5.45 -21.08
CA LYS A 209 8.76 -4.29 -21.76
C LYS A 209 8.18 -4.20 -23.16
N VAL A 210 7.85 -2.99 -23.58
CA VAL A 210 7.08 -2.75 -24.79
C VAL A 210 7.69 -1.56 -25.52
N ALA A 211 7.84 -1.67 -26.84
CA ALA A 211 8.15 -0.52 -27.68
C ALA A 211 6.96 0.46 -27.67
N TRP A 212 7.24 1.75 -27.71
CA TRP A 212 6.22 2.77 -27.93
C TRP A 212 5.55 2.54 -29.30
N ILE A 213 6.37 2.32 -30.34
CA ILE A 213 5.94 1.84 -31.65
C ILE A 213 6.97 0.86 -32.25
N SER A 214 6.55 -0.37 -32.52
CA SER A 214 7.34 -1.42 -33.14
C SER A 214 7.48 -1.20 -34.65
N GLU A 215 8.54 -1.76 -35.25
CA GLU A 215 8.72 -1.74 -36.71
C GLU A 215 7.52 -2.34 -37.46
N THR A 216 6.91 -3.38 -36.89
CA THR A 216 5.74 -4.05 -37.46
C THR A 216 4.51 -3.13 -37.47
N ASP A 217 4.23 -2.48 -36.33
CA ASP A 217 3.07 -1.59 -36.20
C ASP A 217 3.27 -0.27 -36.96
N TYR A 218 4.53 0.16 -37.09
CA TYR A 218 4.88 1.26 -37.99
C TYR A 218 4.68 0.86 -39.47
N GLY A 219 4.84 -0.42 -39.81
CA GLY A 219 4.66 -0.95 -41.17
C GLY A 219 5.94 -0.96 -42.00
N CYS A 220 7.08 -1.24 -41.37
CA CYS A 220 8.37 -1.28 -42.05
C CYS A 220 8.50 -2.54 -42.89
N GLY A 221 8.70 -2.37 -44.19
CA GLY A 221 8.90 -3.49 -45.12
C GLY A 221 10.23 -4.24 -44.92
N VAL A 222 11.13 -3.76 -44.06
CA VAL A 222 12.43 -4.36 -43.75
C VAL A 222 12.74 -4.21 -42.25
N ALA A 223 13.05 -5.33 -41.59
CA ALA A 223 13.45 -5.35 -40.19
C ALA A 223 14.82 -4.67 -39.97
N GLY A 224 14.95 -3.84 -38.95
CA GLY A 224 16.16 -3.07 -38.63
C GLY A 224 16.35 -1.77 -39.41
N SER A 225 15.31 -1.27 -40.08
CA SER A 225 15.31 0.08 -40.65
C SER A 225 14.87 1.10 -39.61
N GLU A 226 15.42 2.33 -39.62
CA GLU A 226 14.99 3.47 -38.77
C GLU A 226 13.62 4.00 -39.21
N CYS A 227 12.66 3.11 -39.35
CA CYS A 227 11.30 3.33 -39.78
C CYS A 227 10.40 3.27 -38.53
N SER A 228 10.82 3.94 -37.47
CA SER A 228 10.12 3.83 -36.19
C SER A 228 10.23 5.18 -35.49
N THR A 229 9.63 6.18 -36.12
CA THR A 229 9.53 7.54 -35.59
C THR A 229 8.28 7.66 -34.73
N ASN A 230 8.20 8.76 -33.98
CA ASN A 230 7.09 9.09 -33.12
C ASN A 230 5.85 9.62 -33.89
N GLU A 231 5.93 9.72 -35.22
CA GLU A 231 4.90 10.31 -36.10
C GLU A 231 3.56 9.56 -36.13
N LYS A 232 3.54 8.30 -35.72
CA LYS A 232 2.33 7.47 -35.71
C LYS A 232 1.72 7.29 -34.33
N GLY A 233 2.34 7.84 -33.28
CA GLY A 233 1.88 7.65 -31.92
C GLY A 233 2.24 6.28 -31.34
N PRO A 234 1.87 6.04 -30.06
CA PRO A 234 2.22 4.85 -29.29
C PRO A 234 1.39 3.62 -29.69
N ILE A 235 1.35 3.26 -30.98
CA ILE A 235 0.42 2.24 -31.48
C ILE A 235 0.63 0.90 -30.77
N THR A 236 1.89 0.48 -30.61
CA THR A 236 2.26 -0.79 -29.99
C THR A 236 1.95 -0.79 -28.50
N ALA A 237 2.38 0.25 -27.79
CA ALA A 237 2.15 0.37 -26.35
C ALA A 237 0.66 0.43 -26.00
N LEU A 238 -0.15 1.14 -26.78
CA LEU A 238 -1.61 1.19 -26.59
C LEU A 238 -2.26 -0.17 -26.87
N SER A 239 -1.95 -0.81 -28.00
CA SER A 239 -2.51 -2.13 -28.32
C SER A 239 -2.13 -3.18 -27.27
N TYR A 240 -0.93 -3.08 -26.72
CA TYR A 240 -0.50 -3.90 -25.60
C TYR A 240 -1.33 -3.63 -24.34
N LEU A 241 -1.47 -2.37 -23.92
CA LEU A 241 -2.29 -1.99 -22.78
C LEU A 241 -3.74 -2.45 -22.92
N GLU A 242 -4.33 -2.31 -24.10
CA GLU A 242 -5.67 -2.78 -24.42
C GLU A 242 -5.78 -4.30 -24.22
N SER A 243 -4.80 -5.07 -24.70
CA SER A 243 -4.79 -6.52 -24.54
C SER A 243 -4.76 -6.94 -23.07
N GLN A 244 -3.98 -6.24 -22.24
CA GLN A 244 -3.82 -6.55 -20.82
C GLN A 244 -5.01 -6.10 -19.97
N THR A 245 -5.74 -5.08 -20.42
CA THR A 245 -6.87 -4.51 -19.67
C THR A 245 -8.23 -5.00 -20.17
N ASN A 246 -8.31 -5.72 -21.29
CA ASN A 246 -9.57 -6.25 -21.83
C ASN A 246 -10.35 -7.12 -20.83
N GLY A 247 -9.64 -7.82 -19.93
CA GLY A 247 -10.23 -8.64 -18.87
C GLY A 247 -10.79 -7.85 -17.69
N TRP A 248 -10.62 -6.52 -17.64
CA TRP A 248 -11.08 -5.69 -16.52
C TRP A 248 -12.59 -5.42 -16.62
N THR A 249 -13.40 -6.39 -16.18
CA THR A 249 -14.86 -6.36 -16.28
C THR A 249 -15.52 -5.27 -15.45
N ASN A 250 -14.88 -4.84 -14.36
CA ASN A 250 -15.42 -3.86 -13.43
C ASN A 250 -14.98 -2.42 -13.75
N ILE A 251 -14.14 -2.25 -14.77
CA ILE A 251 -13.78 -0.92 -15.29
C ILE A 251 -14.66 -0.63 -16.51
N PRO A 252 -15.35 0.51 -16.61
CA PRO A 252 -16.14 0.85 -17.78
C PRO A 252 -15.24 1.00 -19.02
N ALA A 253 -15.67 0.43 -20.15
CA ALA A 253 -15.03 0.65 -21.44
C ALA A 253 -15.56 1.94 -22.01
N LYS A 254 -14.68 2.71 -22.62
CA LYS A 254 -15.04 3.92 -23.31
C LYS A 254 -14.11 4.18 -24.48
N THR A 255 -14.45 5.24 -25.21
CA THR A 255 -13.60 5.76 -26.26
C THR A 255 -12.66 6.80 -25.65
N TYR A 256 -11.37 6.60 -25.83
CA TYR A 256 -10.35 7.58 -25.48
C TYR A 256 -9.85 8.27 -26.74
N THR A 257 -9.73 9.60 -26.67
CA THR A 257 -9.18 10.43 -27.74
C THR A 257 -7.86 11.02 -27.25
N LEU A 258 -6.76 10.54 -27.81
CA LEU A 258 -5.41 11.04 -27.56
C LEU A 258 -5.08 12.08 -28.60
N THR A 259 -4.58 13.25 -28.19
CA THR A 259 -4.18 14.32 -29.10
C THR A 259 -2.74 14.73 -28.81
N ASP A 260 -1.95 14.84 -29.85
CA ASP A 260 -0.55 15.25 -29.81
C ASP A 260 -0.20 16.08 -31.05
N ASN A 261 0.76 16.98 -30.91
CA ASN A 261 1.14 17.91 -31.99
C ASN A 261 1.84 17.19 -33.16
N ILE A 262 2.41 16.00 -32.95
CA ILE A 262 3.16 15.27 -33.98
C ILE A 262 2.26 14.30 -34.72
N TYR A 263 1.64 13.35 -34.01
CA TYR A 263 0.84 12.29 -34.63
C TYR A 263 -0.65 12.66 -34.77
N GLY A 264 -1.04 13.86 -34.34
CA GLY A 264 -2.42 14.35 -34.41
C GLY A 264 -3.34 13.66 -33.40
N THR A 265 -4.56 13.35 -33.83
CA THR A 265 -5.58 12.73 -32.99
C THR A 265 -5.70 11.24 -33.27
N MET A 266 -5.61 10.44 -32.20
CA MET A 266 -5.82 9.00 -32.22
C MET A 266 -7.00 8.63 -31.33
N GLU A 267 -7.94 7.86 -31.87
CA GLU A 267 -9.09 7.35 -31.13
C GLU A 267 -8.92 5.85 -30.83
N ARG A 268 -9.13 5.46 -29.57
CA ARG A 268 -9.19 4.07 -29.12
C ARG A 268 -10.56 3.78 -28.54
N ALA A 269 -11.41 3.14 -29.33
CA ALA A 269 -12.79 2.84 -28.97
C ALA A 269 -12.90 1.55 -28.15
N ASN A 270 -13.81 1.54 -27.17
CA ASN A 270 -14.14 0.37 -26.35
C ASN A 270 -12.93 -0.22 -25.57
N VAL A 271 -12.11 0.65 -24.99
CA VAL A 271 -10.94 0.26 -24.18
C VAL A 271 -11.13 0.70 -22.73
N ARG A 272 -10.40 0.05 -21.81
CA ARG A 272 -10.58 0.25 -20.35
C ARG A 272 -9.60 1.27 -19.78
N ALA A 273 -8.41 1.36 -20.36
CA ALA A 273 -7.35 2.26 -19.93
C ALA A 273 -6.72 2.97 -21.12
N ARG A 274 -6.09 4.11 -20.85
CA ARG A 274 -5.20 4.83 -21.76
C ARG A 274 -3.82 5.01 -21.13
N MET A 275 -2.92 5.58 -21.92
CA MET A 275 -1.62 6.05 -21.42
C MET A 275 -1.74 7.48 -20.89
N LEU A 276 -0.81 7.81 -19.99
CA LEU A 276 -0.63 9.15 -19.43
C LEU A 276 -0.06 10.08 -20.51
N THR A 277 -0.47 11.35 -20.53
CA THR A 277 0.15 12.37 -21.38
C THR A 277 1.38 12.99 -20.70
N GLU A 278 2.27 13.63 -21.46
CA GLU A 278 3.40 14.39 -20.89
C GLU A 278 2.92 15.50 -19.94
N THR A 279 1.85 16.21 -20.30
CA THR A 279 1.28 17.27 -19.45
C THR A 279 0.80 16.73 -18.11
N GLU A 280 0.10 15.59 -18.11
CA GLU A 280 -0.31 14.92 -16.88
C GLU A 280 0.89 14.43 -16.08
N ALA A 281 1.90 13.85 -16.74
CA ALA A 281 3.13 13.39 -16.09
C ALA A 281 3.89 14.54 -15.40
N ASN A 282 4.04 15.67 -16.08
CA ASN A 282 4.67 16.87 -15.51
C ASN A 282 3.85 17.48 -14.37
N ALA A 283 2.51 17.46 -14.46
CA ALA A 283 1.63 17.92 -13.39
C ALA A 283 1.74 17.05 -12.13
N ILE A 284 1.89 15.74 -12.31
CA ILE A 284 2.12 14.77 -11.24
C ILE A 284 3.44 15.08 -10.51
N ILE A 285 4.52 15.27 -11.26
CA ILE A 285 5.86 15.51 -10.71
C ILE A 285 5.94 16.87 -10.00
N SER A 286 5.42 17.93 -10.64
CA SER A 286 5.48 19.30 -10.11
C SER A 286 4.68 19.50 -8.81
N ASN A 287 3.65 18.69 -8.58
CA ASN A 287 2.89 18.71 -7.33
C ASN A 287 3.56 17.94 -6.19
N ASN A 288 4.80 17.49 -6.37
CA ASN A 288 5.55 16.72 -5.38
C ASN A 288 4.77 15.48 -4.92
N TRP A 289 3.92 14.92 -5.79
CA TRP A 289 3.28 13.63 -5.58
C TRP A 289 4.41 12.61 -5.58
N SER A 290 4.93 12.35 -4.38
CA SER A 290 6.19 11.65 -4.23
C SER A 290 6.07 10.27 -4.87
N TYR A 291 7.05 9.96 -5.71
CA TYR A 291 7.22 8.67 -6.35
C TYR A 291 7.29 7.51 -5.34
N GLU A 292 7.38 7.80 -4.04
CA GLU A 292 7.18 6.88 -2.91
C GLU A 292 5.80 6.17 -2.93
N ASN A 293 4.80 6.73 -3.62
CA ASN A 293 3.47 6.12 -3.79
C ASN A 293 3.41 5.08 -4.91
N LEU A 294 4.37 5.13 -5.84
CA LEU A 294 4.49 4.22 -6.97
C LEU A 294 5.41 3.09 -6.51
N ASP A 295 4.94 1.85 -6.57
CA ASP A 295 5.66 0.73 -5.98
C ASP A 295 7.04 0.57 -6.66
N ALA A 296 8.12 0.86 -5.91
CA ALA A 296 9.50 0.75 -6.34
C ALA A 296 9.96 -0.71 -6.57
N GLY A 297 9.09 -1.68 -6.27
CA GLY A 297 9.39 -3.12 -6.34
C GLY A 297 9.37 -3.76 -7.73
N ILE A 298 9.08 -3.02 -8.82
CA ILE A 298 9.01 -3.61 -10.17
C ILE A 298 10.17 -3.16 -11.05
N SER A 299 10.98 -4.14 -11.45
CA SER A 299 12.23 -4.10 -12.21
C SER A 299 12.13 -3.52 -13.64
N LEU A 300 11.55 -2.33 -13.82
CA LEU A 300 11.48 -1.61 -15.10
C LEU A 300 12.13 -0.23 -14.98
N PHE A 301 12.81 0.22 -16.05
CA PHE A 301 13.45 1.55 -16.08
C PHE A 301 12.43 2.70 -16.06
N GLY A 302 11.15 2.41 -16.34
CA GLY A 302 10.07 3.38 -16.34
C GLY A 302 8.83 2.90 -17.13
N TYR A 303 8.02 3.85 -17.57
CA TYR A 303 6.90 3.62 -18.49
C TYR A 303 6.75 4.75 -19.50
N TRP A 304 6.22 4.42 -20.66
CA TRP A 304 5.93 5.38 -21.72
C TRP A 304 4.74 6.28 -21.39
N THR A 305 4.84 7.56 -21.77
CA THR A 305 3.66 8.43 -21.95
C THR A 305 3.10 8.27 -23.37
N SER A 306 1.89 8.76 -23.63
CA SER A 306 1.36 8.81 -24.99
C SER A 306 1.97 9.90 -25.85
N SER A 307 2.67 10.87 -25.24
CA SER A 307 3.10 12.09 -25.93
C SER A 307 4.42 11.89 -26.66
N ALA A 308 4.48 12.39 -27.89
CA ALA A 308 5.68 12.35 -28.70
C ALA A 308 6.62 13.52 -28.35
N HIS A 309 7.94 13.34 -28.56
CA HIS A 309 8.88 14.43 -28.34
C HIS A 309 9.03 15.30 -29.60
N GLU A 310 8.70 16.60 -29.49
CA GLU A 310 8.62 17.51 -30.64
C GLU A 310 9.93 17.68 -31.41
N GLU A 311 11.06 17.73 -30.71
CA GLU A 311 12.37 17.97 -31.36
C GLU A 311 13.08 16.70 -31.86
N TYR A 312 12.68 15.53 -31.38
CA TYR A 312 13.38 14.26 -31.61
C TYR A 312 12.41 13.22 -32.15
N SER A 313 12.38 13.08 -33.47
CA SER A 313 11.45 12.20 -34.18
C SER A 313 11.57 10.72 -33.81
N SER A 314 12.68 10.29 -33.22
CA SER A 314 12.86 8.91 -32.74
C SER A 314 12.51 8.71 -31.27
N SER A 315 12.01 9.74 -30.59
CA SER A 315 11.82 9.76 -29.13
C SER A 315 10.39 10.09 -28.75
N ALA A 316 9.97 9.55 -27.61
CA ALA A 316 8.73 9.92 -26.93
C ALA A 316 9.04 10.15 -25.46
N TRP A 317 8.14 10.87 -24.79
CA TRP A 317 8.28 11.10 -23.37
C TRP A 317 8.01 9.80 -22.61
N TRP A 318 8.86 9.51 -21.64
CA TRP A 318 8.72 8.42 -20.69
C TRP A 318 8.91 8.96 -19.27
N VAL A 319 8.41 8.21 -18.30
CA VAL A 319 8.61 8.52 -16.90
C VAL A 319 9.47 7.43 -16.27
N GLY A 320 10.60 7.83 -15.70
CA GLY A 320 11.57 6.94 -15.09
C GLY A 320 11.10 6.30 -13.81
N SER A 321 11.87 5.31 -13.37
CA SER A 321 11.69 4.66 -12.06
C SER A 321 11.97 5.61 -10.89
N ASP A 322 12.80 6.63 -11.12
CA ASP A 322 13.09 7.73 -10.19
C ASP A 322 12.04 8.85 -10.22
N GLY A 323 11.15 8.81 -11.20
CA GLY A 323 10.07 9.75 -11.37
C GLY A 323 10.34 11.00 -12.14
N ASN A 324 11.41 11.01 -12.91
CA ASN A 324 11.66 12.07 -13.88
C ASN A 324 10.95 11.78 -15.21
N VAL A 325 10.38 12.82 -15.82
CA VAL A 325 9.94 12.78 -17.22
C VAL A 325 11.15 13.10 -18.10
N ASP A 326 11.45 12.21 -19.05
CA ASP A 326 12.60 12.31 -19.95
C ASP A 326 12.24 11.70 -21.33
N TYR A 327 13.15 11.77 -22.31
CA TYR A 327 12.94 11.43 -23.72
C TYR A 327 14.18 10.84 -24.41
N THR A 328 15.23 10.48 -23.65
CA THR A 328 16.51 10.06 -24.24
C THR A 328 16.49 8.71 -24.98
N ASP A 329 15.41 7.95 -24.91
CA ASP A 329 15.35 6.59 -25.46
C ASP A 329 14.50 6.49 -26.73
N SER A 330 14.88 5.54 -27.58
CA SER A 330 14.23 5.35 -28.87
C SER A 330 12.87 4.65 -28.75
N VAL A 331 11.85 5.18 -29.42
CA VAL A 331 10.45 4.71 -29.37
C VAL A 331 10.25 3.25 -29.80
N TRP A 332 11.20 2.66 -30.53
CA TRP A 332 11.06 1.33 -31.11
C TRP A 332 11.70 0.21 -30.29
N ARG A 333 12.39 0.56 -29.21
CA ARG A 333 13.06 -0.41 -28.35
C ARG A 333 12.10 -0.91 -27.28
N ASP A 334 11.97 -2.22 -27.18
CA ASP A 334 11.15 -2.94 -26.20
C ASP A 334 11.98 -3.42 -24.99
N ILE A 335 13.09 -2.74 -24.66
CA ILE A 335 14.04 -3.25 -23.65
C ILE A 335 14.02 -2.49 -22.32
N GLY A 336 13.39 -1.31 -22.26
CA GLY A 336 13.47 -0.40 -21.12
C GLY A 336 12.17 -0.24 -20.33
N TYR A 337 11.06 -0.09 -21.06
CA TYR A 337 9.85 0.55 -20.51
C TYR A 337 8.61 -0.31 -20.67
N GLY A 338 7.74 -0.28 -19.66
CA GLY A 338 6.41 -0.88 -19.74
C GLY A 338 5.34 0.16 -20.07
N VAL A 339 4.09 -0.22 -19.84
CA VAL A 339 2.93 0.67 -20.00
C VAL A 339 2.16 0.76 -18.69
N ARG A 340 1.86 1.99 -18.26
CA ARG A 340 1.11 2.24 -17.03
C ARG A 340 -0.33 2.63 -17.32
N PRO A 341 -1.32 1.88 -16.83
CA PRO A 341 -2.73 2.19 -17.06
C PRO A 341 -3.16 3.49 -16.38
N VAL A 342 -3.81 4.36 -17.15
CA VAL A 342 -4.67 5.44 -16.66
C VAL A 342 -6.11 5.06 -16.95
N ILE A 343 -6.96 5.11 -15.94
CA ILE A 343 -8.40 4.88 -16.04
C ILE A 343 -9.14 6.17 -15.69
N GLU A 344 -10.38 6.31 -16.15
CA GLU A 344 -11.23 7.40 -15.66
C GLU A 344 -12.65 6.91 -15.43
N ILE A 345 -13.17 7.23 -14.26
CA ILE A 345 -14.46 6.81 -13.75
C ILE A 345 -15.36 8.03 -13.71
N SER A 346 -16.53 7.93 -14.33
CA SER A 346 -17.59 8.93 -14.20
C SER A 346 -18.32 8.74 -12.86
N LYS A 347 -18.56 9.83 -12.13
CA LYS A 347 -19.37 9.79 -10.91
C LYS A 347 -20.87 9.73 -11.21
#